data_AF-A0A498GAA9-F1
#
_entry.id   AF-A0A498GAA9-F1
#
_cell.length_a   1.000
_cell.length_b   1.000
_cell.length_c   1.000
_cell.angle_alpha   90.00
_cell.angle_beta   90.00
_cell.angle_gamma   90.00
#
_symmetry.space_group_name_H-M   'P 1'
#
loop_
_entity.id
_entity.type
_entity.pdbx_description
1 polymer ?
#
loop_
_entity_poly.entity_id
_entity_poly.type
_entity_poly.pdbx_seq_one_letter_code
_entity_poly.pdbx_strand_id
1 'polypeptide(L)'
;MEARDLTGPAVAFVVVVALIVGGAAVLPLVSGGDTPEVSNLAQQQADLDAVRVAAADETGEITMDSDATGKTVLVDKAHRNEFSDEKLSTLVNTLVENGHEVRFVTQEQARGSAWNESLRSADALLVANPTQAYTPEQLAGVRAFNDAGGRVLLLSDPASSSGSILSILGLGVGPQQPSSGGPGLSSTFGVAGHSGYLFNMHEYQHNFKSIYATAGSGSLSEDVDRVVFRGSVAVSTDGGQRALTAIEQTKLSTTRRADTYAVAVQSGDVAMVGDTDFLAPTDAYTADNDVFVGNLADFLVSGQKTGNAPAPPSTGSENGTGPTLPMPTL
;
A
#
# COMPACT_ATOMS: atom_id res chain seq x y z
N MET A 1 26.58 -57.24 -17.16
CA MET A 1 27.29 -56.01 -17.53
C MET A 1 28.72 -56.17 -17.07
N GLU A 2 29.58 -56.62 -17.97
CA GLU A 2 31.00 -56.84 -17.68
C GLU A 2 31.71 -55.49 -17.47
N ALA A 3 32.50 -55.42 -16.41
CA ALA A 3 33.22 -54.23 -15.94
C ALA A 3 34.42 -53.86 -16.82
N ARG A 4 34.23 -53.71 -18.14
CA ARG A 4 35.33 -53.48 -19.08
C ARG A 4 35.23 -52.24 -19.98
N ASP A 5 34.24 -51.37 -19.79
CA ASP A 5 34.06 -50.17 -20.65
C ASP A 5 34.28 -48.81 -19.97
N LEU A 6 34.78 -48.77 -18.73
CA LEU A 6 35.06 -47.51 -18.02
C LEU A 6 36.55 -47.17 -17.91
N THR A 7 37.44 -48.05 -18.35
CA THR A 7 38.89 -47.88 -18.21
C THR A 7 39.45 -46.80 -19.13
N GLY A 8 38.95 -46.69 -20.37
CA GLY A 8 39.37 -45.68 -21.33
C GLY A 8 39.04 -44.24 -20.89
N PRO A 9 37.77 -43.94 -20.54
CA PRO A 9 37.38 -42.61 -20.08
C PRO A 9 38.03 -42.18 -18.76
N ALA A 10 38.22 -43.11 -17.82
CA ALA A 10 38.84 -42.81 -16.53
C ALA A 10 40.34 -42.49 -16.67
N VAL A 11 41.07 -43.21 -17.52
CA VAL A 11 42.48 -42.93 -17.80
C VAL A 11 42.63 -41.58 -18.49
N ALA A 12 41.77 -41.26 -19.46
CA ALA A 12 41.78 -39.96 -20.11
C ALA A 12 41.52 -38.82 -19.11
N PHE A 13 40.57 -38.99 -18.19
CA PHE A 13 40.29 -38.01 -17.14
C PHE A 13 41.48 -37.79 -16.21
N VAL A 14 42.13 -38.86 -15.75
CA VAL A 14 43.30 -38.76 -14.86
C VAL A 14 44.48 -38.07 -15.57
N VAL A 15 44.71 -38.35 -16.86
CA VAL A 15 45.76 -37.68 -17.64
C VAL A 15 45.49 -36.18 -17.81
N VAL A 16 44.24 -35.80 -18.10
CA VAL A 16 43.86 -34.39 -18.22
C VAL A 16 44.00 -33.67 -16.88
N VAL A 17 43.55 -34.27 -15.78
CA VAL A 17 43.71 -33.70 -14.43
C VAL A 17 45.18 -33.59 -14.07
N ALA A 18 46.01 -34.58 -14.39
CA ALA A 18 47.45 -34.54 -14.15
C ALA A 18 48.16 -33.46 -14.99
N LEU A 19 47.71 -33.20 -16.22
CA LEU A 19 48.22 -32.11 -17.06
C LEU A 19 47.82 -30.73 -16.54
N ILE A 20 46.59 -30.57 -16.04
CA ILE A 20 46.10 -29.30 -15.48
C ILE A 20 46.83 -29.00 -14.15
N VAL A 21 46.94 -29.99 -13.27
CA VAL A 21 47.61 -29.85 -11.98
C VAL A 21 49.13 -29.73 -12.15
N GLY A 22 49.72 -30.49 -13.09
CA GLY A 22 51.14 -30.42 -13.43
C GLY A 22 51.53 -29.10 -14.08
N GLY A 23 50.68 -28.54 -14.96
CA GLY A 23 50.92 -27.25 -15.61
C GLY A 23 50.96 -26.07 -14.62
N ALA A 24 50.15 -26.10 -13.57
CA ALA A 24 50.13 -25.09 -12.53
C ALA A 24 51.36 -25.16 -11.58
N ALA A 25 51.99 -26.33 -11.44
CA ALA A 25 53.10 -26.53 -10.52
C ALA A 25 54.50 -26.22 -11.11
N VAL A 26 54.63 -26.12 -12.45
CA VAL A 26 55.94 -25.91 -13.10
C VAL A 26 56.27 -24.42 -13.32
N LEU A 27 55.26 -23.55 -13.41
CA LEU A 27 55.44 -22.12 -13.64
C LEU A 27 56.27 -21.37 -12.55
N PRO A 28 56.15 -21.68 -11.24
CA PRO A 28 56.92 -20.98 -10.21
C PRO A 28 58.42 -21.35 -10.18
N LEU A 29 58.82 -22.46 -10.80
CA LEU A 29 60.20 -22.96 -10.71
C LEU A 29 61.12 -22.43 -11.82
N VAL A 30 60.56 -21.93 -12.93
CA VAL A 30 61.32 -21.46 -14.12
C VAL A 30 61.38 -19.93 -14.20
N SER A 31 60.51 -19.22 -13.48
CA SER A 31 60.49 -17.75 -13.43
C SER A 31 60.87 -17.25 -12.04
N GLY A 32 62.16 -16.90 -11.85
CA GLY A 32 62.64 -16.19 -10.67
C GLY A 32 62.19 -14.73 -10.66
N GLY A 33 60.87 -14.50 -10.63
CA GLY A 33 60.26 -13.17 -10.55
C GLY A 33 59.45 -13.04 -9.28
N ASP A 34 59.63 -11.91 -8.59
CA ASP A 34 58.84 -11.53 -7.41
C ASP A 34 57.34 -11.76 -7.66
N THR A 35 56.69 -12.42 -6.70
CA THR A 35 55.25 -12.65 -6.71
C THR A 35 54.54 -11.33 -6.97
N PRO A 36 53.75 -11.19 -8.06
CA PRO A 36 52.93 -9.99 -8.23
C PRO A 36 52.00 -9.91 -7.03
N GLU A 37 51.95 -8.76 -6.37
CA GLU A 37 51.02 -8.49 -5.27
C GLU A 37 49.59 -8.65 -5.82
N VAL A 38 49.02 -9.83 -5.60
CA VAL A 38 47.64 -10.10 -5.99
C VAL A 38 46.78 -9.45 -4.93
N SER A 39 46.23 -8.27 -5.22
CA SER A 39 45.18 -7.71 -4.38
C SER A 39 44.05 -8.73 -4.34
N ASN A 40 43.82 -9.35 -3.18
CA ASN A 40 42.74 -10.31 -3.00
C ASN A 40 41.41 -9.55 -3.00
N LEU A 41 40.85 -9.30 -4.20
CA LEU A 41 39.56 -8.63 -4.35
C LEU A 41 38.43 -9.34 -3.60
N ALA A 42 38.52 -10.66 -3.41
CA ALA A 42 37.52 -11.41 -2.63
C ALA A 42 37.57 -11.06 -1.13
N GLN A 43 38.73 -10.62 -0.61
CA GLN A 43 38.88 -10.17 0.77
C GLN A 43 38.36 -8.74 0.96
N GLN A 44 38.42 -7.89 -0.08
CA GLN A 44 37.76 -6.58 -0.11
C GLN A 44 36.23 -6.69 -0.22
N GLN A 45 35.70 -7.75 -0.84
CA GLN A 45 34.26 -7.96 -0.98
C GLN A 45 33.62 -8.64 0.24
N ALA A 46 34.41 -9.28 1.11
CA ALA A 46 33.95 -9.93 2.34
C ALA A 46 34.12 -9.05 3.60
N ASP A 47 34.70 -7.86 3.44
CA ASP A 47 34.78 -6.87 4.51
C ASP A 47 33.42 -6.17 4.68
N LEU A 48 32.52 -6.86 5.39
CA LEU A 48 31.21 -6.32 5.79
C LEU A 48 31.34 -5.12 6.74
N ASP A 49 32.51 -4.92 7.37
CA ASP A 49 32.80 -3.75 8.20
C ASP A 49 33.20 -2.53 7.34
N ALA A 50 33.81 -2.73 6.17
CA ALA A 50 34.10 -1.69 5.17
C ALA A 50 32.86 -1.25 4.36
N VAL A 51 31.78 -2.05 4.38
CA VAL A 51 30.44 -1.69 3.87
C VAL A 51 29.50 -1.39 5.03
N ARG A 52 29.96 -0.66 6.05
CA ARG A 52 29.03 0.15 6.83
C ARG A 52 28.69 1.37 5.99
N VAL A 53 27.64 1.26 5.18
CA VAL A 53 26.81 2.43 4.89
C VAL A 53 26.42 2.93 6.28
N ALA A 54 26.98 4.07 6.71
CA ALA A 54 26.41 4.77 7.85
C ALA A 54 24.92 4.84 7.55
N ALA A 55 24.08 4.28 8.44
CA ALA A 55 22.65 4.46 8.31
C ALA A 55 22.48 5.95 8.03
N ALA A 56 21.94 6.28 6.86
CA ALA A 56 21.61 7.66 6.58
C ALA A 56 20.77 8.11 7.77
N ASP A 57 21.08 9.27 8.33
CA ASP A 57 20.21 9.86 9.32
C ASP A 57 18.78 9.78 8.76
N GLU A 58 17.90 9.01 9.40
CA GLU A 58 16.47 8.94 9.07
C GLU A 58 15.83 10.26 9.54
N THR A 59 16.36 11.38 9.07
CA THR A 59 16.02 12.75 9.47
C THR A 59 15.21 13.46 8.41
N GLY A 60 14.34 12.73 7.72
CA GLY A 60 13.13 13.36 7.23
C GLY A 60 12.17 13.46 8.40
N GLU A 61 11.63 14.65 8.64
CA GLU A 61 10.55 14.83 9.59
C GLU A 61 9.28 15.01 8.76
N ILE A 62 8.30 14.12 8.95
CA ILE A 62 6.98 14.31 8.36
C ILE A 62 6.29 15.38 9.20
N THR A 63 6.05 16.53 8.59
CA THR A 63 5.39 17.66 9.25
C THR A 63 3.92 17.76 8.82
N MET A 64 3.12 18.40 9.67
CA MET A 64 1.71 18.70 9.42
C MET A 64 1.53 20.21 9.51
N ASP A 65 0.71 20.79 8.63
CA ASP A 65 0.37 22.21 8.64
C ASP A 65 -0.88 22.50 9.49
N SER A 66 -1.70 21.49 9.77
CA SER A 66 -2.92 21.64 10.54
C SER A 66 -2.65 21.92 12.03
N ASP A 67 -3.16 23.05 12.52
CA ASP A 67 -3.20 23.38 13.97
C ASP A 67 -4.32 22.63 14.75
N ALA A 68 -5.12 21.79 14.08
CA ALA A 68 -6.16 21.00 14.75
C ALA A 68 -5.53 20.05 15.78
N THR A 69 -6.21 19.79 16.88
CA THR A 69 -5.77 18.84 17.91
C THR A 69 -6.92 17.98 18.40
N GLY A 70 -6.63 16.79 18.94
CA GLY A 70 -7.62 15.93 19.57
C GLY A 70 -8.62 15.25 18.61
N LYS A 71 -8.36 15.30 17.31
CA LYS A 71 -9.15 14.56 16.30
C LYS A 71 -8.93 13.07 16.42
N THR A 72 -9.97 12.29 16.13
CA THR A 72 -9.91 10.82 16.16
C THR A 72 -9.98 10.25 14.75
N VAL A 73 -8.91 9.57 14.31
CA VAL A 73 -8.84 8.86 13.03
C VAL A 73 -9.15 7.37 13.25
N LEU A 74 -10.18 6.89 12.58
CA LEU A 74 -10.60 5.50 12.63
C LEU A 74 -9.96 4.71 11.49
N VAL A 75 -9.14 3.71 11.81
CA VAL A 75 -8.52 2.81 10.83
C VAL A 75 -9.32 1.51 10.78
N ASP A 76 -9.86 1.20 9.62
CA ASP A 76 -10.53 -0.07 9.41
C ASP A 76 -9.51 -1.22 9.39
N LYS A 77 -9.66 -2.19 10.30
CA LYS A 77 -9.00 -3.50 10.26
C LYS A 77 -10.02 -4.64 10.20
N ALA A 78 -11.31 -4.33 10.12
CA ALA A 78 -12.39 -5.30 10.19
C ALA A 78 -12.62 -6.01 8.85
N HIS A 79 -12.35 -5.34 7.72
CA HIS A 79 -12.64 -5.86 6.39
C HIS A 79 -11.46 -6.58 5.73
N ARG A 80 -10.59 -7.20 6.56
CA ARG A 80 -9.37 -7.90 6.13
C ARG A 80 -8.50 -7.02 5.21
N ASN A 81 -8.33 -5.78 5.65
CA ASN A 81 -7.54 -4.77 4.98
C ASN A 81 -6.09 -5.24 4.87
N GLU A 82 -5.57 -5.32 3.66
CA GLU A 82 -4.16 -5.67 3.40
C GLU A 82 -3.29 -4.42 3.61
N PHE A 83 -3.06 -4.08 4.87
CA PHE A 83 -2.23 -2.94 5.25
C PHE A 83 -1.37 -3.31 6.46
N SER A 84 -0.05 -3.37 6.27
CA SER A 84 0.87 -3.82 7.32
C SER A 84 1.00 -2.78 8.43
N ASP A 85 1.24 -3.25 9.65
CA ASP A 85 1.49 -2.38 10.80
C ASP A 85 2.70 -1.47 10.60
N GLU A 86 3.69 -1.94 9.84
CA GLU A 86 4.87 -1.16 9.44
C GLU A 86 4.49 0.08 8.62
N LYS A 87 3.71 -0.07 7.54
CA LYS A 87 3.26 1.08 6.73
C LYS A 87 2.33 2.00 7.52
N LEU A 88 1.47 1.43 8.37
CA LEU A 88 0.60 2.20 9.25
C LEU A 88 1.39 3.05 10.24
N SER A 89 2.52 2.55 10.74
CA SER A 89 3.28 3.21 11.79
C SER A 89 3.70 4.64 11.41
N THR A 90 4.10 4.87 10.16
CA THR A 90 4.47 6.20 9.65
C THR A 90 3.35 7.22 9.83
N LEU A 91 2.16 6.92 9.32
CA LEU A 91 1.00 7.81 9.41
C LEU A 91 0.46 7.91 10.85
N VAL A 92 0.47 6.79 11.59
CA VAL A 92 0.02 6.75 12.99
C VAL A 92 0.92 7.62 13.88
N ASN A 93 2.24 7.49 13.74
CA ASN A 93 3.19 8.28 14.52
C ASN A 93 3.02 9.77 14.21
N THR A 94 2.95 10.12 12.92
CA THR A 94 2.70 11.51 12.48
C THR A 94 1.46 12.09 13.14
N LEU A 95 0.32 11.37 13.11
CA LEU A 95 -0.92 11.84 13.74
C LEU A 95 -0.82 11.94 15.28
N VAL A 96 -0.21 10.96 15.94
CA VAL A 96 -0.11 10.91 17.41
C VAL A 96 0.84 11.98 17.94
N GLU A 97 1.98 12.20 17.28
CA GLU A 97 2.95 13.23 17.62
C GLU A 97 2.34 14.63 17.50
N ASN A 98 1.39 14.82 16.59
CA ASN A 98 0.61 16.05 16.42
C ASN A 98 -0.68 16.10 17.29
N GLY A 99 -0.80 15.21 18.29
CA GLY A 99 -1.86 15.29 19.31
C GLY A 99 -3.23 14.76 18.86
N HIS A 100 -3.26 13.90 17.83
CA HIS A 100 -4.46 13.18 17.40
C HIS A 100 -4.50 11.76 17.95
N GLU A 101 -5.69 11.16 17.96
CA GLU A 101 -5.91 9.78 18.37
C GLU A 101 -6.14 8.89 17.14
N VAL A 102 -5.47 7.74 17.08
CA VAL A 102 -5.75 6.71 16.08
C VAL A 102 -6.39 5.50 16.74
N ARG A 103 -7.55 5.07 16.23
CA ARG A 103 -8.30 3.91 16.72
C ARG A 103 -8.48 2.88 15.62
N PHE A 104 -8.30 1.60 15.95
CA PHE A 104 -8.48 0.50 15.00
C PHE A 104 -9.82 -0.18 15.21
N VAL A 105 -10.58 -0.40 14.13
CA VAL A 105 -11.86 -1.13 14.17
C VAL A 105 -11.60 -2.61 13.97
N THR A 106 -12.04 -3.43 14.92
CA THR A 106 -12.03 -4.89 14.78
C THR A 106 -13.31 -5.41 14.12
N GLN A 107 -13.30 -6.69 13.72
CA GLN A 107 -14.49 -7.34 13.15
C GLN A 107 -15.71 -7.26 14.07
N GLU A 108 -15.53 -7.29 15.38
CA GLU A 108 -16.60 -7.16 16.37
C GLU A 108 -17.23 -5.77 16.32
N GLN A 109 -16.39 -4.74 16.23
CA GLN A 109 -16.81 -3.35 16.18
C GLN A 109 -17.41 -2.96 14.82
N ALA A 110 -17.17 -3.73 13.76
CA ALA A 110 -17.79 -3.53 12.46
C ALA A 110 -19.17 -4.22 12.31
N ARG A 111 -19.67 -4.92 13.34
CA ARG A 111 -20.97 -5.62 13.28
C ARG A 111 -22.13 -4.75 13.76
N GLY A 112 -23.22 -4.78 13.00
CA GLY A 112 -24.50 -4.17 13.38
C GLY A 112 -24.35 -2.68 13.75
N SER A 113 -24.97 -2.27 14.86
CA SER A 113 -24.94 -0.88 15.31
C SER A 113 -23.58 -0.39 15.82
N ALA A 114 -22.66 -1.30 16.17
CA ALA A 114 -21.33 -0.95 16.68
C ALA A 114 -20.47 -0.23 15.64
N TRP A 115 -20.71 -0.51 14.35
CA TRP A 115 -20.03 0.19 13.25
C TRP A 115 -20.37 1.68 13.24
N ASN A 116 -21.66 2.00 13.29
CA ASN A 116 -22.12 3.38 13.33
C ASN A 116 -21.70 4.09 14.62
N GLU A 117 -21.60 3.36 15.74
CA GLU A 117 -21.05 3.92 16.98
C GLU A 117 -19.59 4.32 16.81
N SER A 118 -18.78 3.44 16.22
CA SER A 118 -17.36 3.69 15.96
C SER A 118 -17.18 4.91 15.07
N LEU A 119 -17.92 4.99 13.95
CA LEU A 119 -17.92 6.14 13.03
C LEU A 119 -18.37 7.44 13.73
N ARG A 120 -19.38 7.36 14.61
CA ARG A 120 -19.88 8.55 15.31
C ARG A 120 -18.83 9.17 16.22
N SER A 121 -18.02 8.32 16.84
CA SER A 121 -16.94 8.70 17.76
C SER A 121 -15.61 9.07 17.08
N ALA A 122 -15.58 9.13 15.75
CA ALA A 122 -14.41 9.47 14.96
C ALA A 122 -14.63 10.74 14.14
N ASP A 123 -13.56 11.39 13.69
CA ASP A 123 -13.57 12.52 12.75
C ASP A 123 -13.21 12.09 11.33
N ALA A 124 -12.42 11.02 11.19
CA ALA A 124 -11.99 10.48 9.90
C ALA A 124 -12.02 8.94 9.86
N LEU A 125 -12.09 8.39 8.64
CA LEU A 125 -12.02 6.96 8.35
C LEU A 125 -10.90 6.70 7.33
N LEU A 126 -9.97 5.81 7.67
CA LEU A 126 -8.95 5.25 6.79
C LEU A 126 -9.31 3.81 6.42
N VAL A 127 -9.39 3.52 5.13
CA VAL A 127 -9.60 2.18 4.59
C VAL A 127 -8.50 1.88 3.58
N ALA A 128 -7.79 0.77 3.76
CA ALA A 128 -6.70 0.37 2.87
C ALA A 128 -6.93 -1.06 2.39
N ASN A 129 -7.01 -1.27 1.07
CA ASN A 129 -7.11 -2.59 0.45
C ASN A 129 -8.14 -3.55 1.10
N PRO A 130 -9.43 -3.18 1.21
CA PRO A 130 -10.41 -4.07 1.82
C PRO A 130 -10.64 -5.30 0.95
N THR A 131 -10.38 -6.49 1.50
CA THR A 131 -10.61 -7.77 0.80
C THR A 131 -11.96 -8.40 1.15
N GLN A 132 -12.61 -7.91 2.21
CA GLN A 132 -13.98 -8.28 2.56
C GLN A 132 -14.96 -7.18 2.13
N ALA A 133 -16.07 -7.59 1.52
CA ALA A 133 -17.12 -6.66 1.10
C ALA A 133 -17.84 -6.04 2.31
N TYR A 134 -18.11 -4.75 2.21
CA TYR A 134 -18.98 -4.01 3.13
C TYR A 134 -20.44 -4.37 2.88
N THR A 135 -21.24 -4.44 3.95
CA THR A 135 -22.70 -4.61 3.83
C THR A 135 -23.37 -3.28 3.41
N PRO A 136 -24.59 -3.32 2.85
CA PRO A 136 -25.34 -2.11 2.51
C PRO A 136 -25.52 -1.15 3.71
N GLU A 137 -25.71 -1.68 4.91
CA GLU A 137 -25.88 -0.88 6.14
C GLU A 137 -24.57 -0.20 6.54
N GLN A 138 -23.43 -0.90 6.39
CA GLN A 138 -22.12 -0.31 6.66
C GLN A 138 -21.82 0.81 5.67
N LEU A 139 -22.08 0.60 4.38
CA LEU A 139 -21.92 1.63 3.33
C LEU A 139 -22.81 2.85 3.60
N ALA A 140 -24.07 2.63 4.01
CA ALA A 140 -24.97 3.71 4.40
C ALA A 140 -24.44 4.49 5.62
N GLY A 141 -23.83 3.79 6.58
CA GLY A 141 -23.14 4.39 7.72
C GLY A 141 -21.98 5.28 7.29
N VAL A 142 -21.08 4.79 6.43
CA VAL A 142 -19.94 5.61 5.94
C VAL A 142 -20.44 6.81 5.14
N ARG A 143 -21.47 6.64 4.32
CA ARG A 143 -22.09 7.75 3.60
C ARG A 143 -22.63 8.82 4.55
N ALA A 144 -23.42 8.43 5.55
CA ALA A 144 -23.95 9.37 6.54
C ALA A 144 -22.84 10.05 7.37
N PHE A 145 -21.74 9.34 7.64
CA PHE A 145 -20.55 9.89 8.27
C PHE A 145 -19.86 10.95 7.40
N ASN A 146 -19.72 10.68 6.10
CA ASN A 146 -19.10 11.59 5.15
C ASN A 146 -19.97 12.80 4.83
N ASP A 147 -21.27 12.59 4.61
CA ASP A 147 -22.27 13.66 4.42
C ASP A 147 -22.32 14.63 5.63
N ALA A 148 -21.90 14.15 6.80
CA ALA A 148 -21.80 14.94 8.02
C ALA A 148 -20.48 15.73 8.16
N GLY A 149 -19.55 15.64 7.21
CA GLY A 149 -18.24 16.29 7.21
C GLY A 149 -17.08 15.40 7.68
N GLY A 150 -17.31 14.08 7.81
CA GLY A 150 -16.28 13.12 8.18
C GLY A 150 -15.36 12.79 7.01
N ARG A 151 -14.05 12.84 7.23
CA ARG A 151 -13.05 12.60 6.17
C ARG A 151 -12.94 11.11 5.87
N VAL A 152 -12.85 10.73 4.61
CA VAL A 152 -12.64 9.33 4.19
C VAL A 152 -11.42 9.24 3.30
N LEU A 153 -10.41 8.46 3.71
CA LEU A 153 -9.22 8.16 2.91
C LEU A 153 -9.26 6.69 2.50
N LEU A 154 -9.22 6.45 1.18
CA LEU A 154 -9.15 5.14 0.57
C LEU A 154 -7.75 4.91 -0.01
N LEU A 155 -7.04 3.89 0.45
CA LEU A 155 -5.78 3.45 -0.14
C LEU A 155 -6.00 2.16 -0.93
N SER A 156 -5.40 2.05 -2.11
CA SER A 156 -5.58 0.91 -3.01
C SER A 156 -4.31 0.52 -3.75
N ASP A 157 -3.85 -0.70 -3.52
CA ASP A 157 -2.74 -1.32 -4.23
C ASP A 157 -3.24 -2.16 -5.41
N PRO A 158 -2.38 -2.48 -6.38
CA PRO A 158 -2.71 -3.47 -7.39
C PRO A 158 -2.97 -4.82 -6.72
N ALA A 159 -3.89 -5.59 -7.30
CA ALA A 159 -4.09 -6.96 -6.87
C ALA A 159 -2.79 -7.75 -6.96
N SER A 160 -2.30 -8.23 -5.81
CA SER A 160 -1.15 -9.11 -5.75
C SER A 160 -1.49 -10.40 -6.49
N SER A 161 -0.68 -10.75 -7.49
CA SER A 161 -0.81 -12.00 -8.25
C SER A 161 -0.41 -13.25 -7.44
N SER A 162 -0.33 -13.16 -6.11
CA SER A 162 0.08 -14.24 -5.21
C SER A 162 -0.91 -15.42 -5.22
N GLY A 163 -2.17 -15.20 -5.60
CA GLY A 163 -3.12 -16.27 -5.87
C GLY A 163 -2.83 -17.07 -7.16
N SER A 164 -2.03 -16.52 -8.08
CA SER A 164 -1.89 -17.06 -9.42
C SER A 164 -1.13 -18.39 -9.48
N ILE A 165 -0.10 -18.64 -8.65
CA ILE A 165 0.67 -19.90 -8.71
C ILE A 165 -0.15 -21.15 -8.32
N LEU A 166 -1.20 -20.99 -7.50
CA LEU A 166 -2.13 -22.07 -7.18
C LEU A 166 -3.21 -22.18 -8.27
N SER A 167 -3.61 -21.07 -8.89
CA SER A 167 -4.53 -21.04 -10.03
C SER A 167 -3.93 -21.67 -11.31
N ILE A 168 -2.65 -21.41 -11.62
CA ILE A 168 -1.96 -22.08 -12.76
C ILE A 168 -1.74 -23.57 -12.52
N LEU A 169 -1.71 -24.02 -11.26
CA LEU A 169 -1.70 -25.45 -10.90
C LEU A 169 -3.11 -26.05 -10.80
N GLY A 170 -4.18 -25.27 -11.04
CA GLY A 170 -5.56 -25.73 -10.92
C GLY A 170 -6.01 -26.06 -9.48
N LEU A 171 -5.23 -25.65 -8.47
CA LEU A 171 -5.47 -25.95 -7.05
C LEU A 171 -6.11 -24.79 -6.28
N GLY A 172 -6.27 -23.62 -6.91
CA GLY A 172 -6.95 -22.47 -6.33
C GLY A 172 -8.45 -22.49 -6.56
N VAL A 173 -9.22 -22.85 -5.53
CA VAL A 173 -10.68 -22.65 -5.46
C VAL A 173 -10.97 -21.39 -4.65
N GLY A 174 -10.86 -20.21 -5.29
CA GLY A 174 -11.25 -18.95 -4.68
C GLY A 174 -11.51 -17.89 -5.75
N PRO A 175 -12.59 -17.08 -5.65
CA PRO A 175 -12.79 -15.97 -6.56
C PRO A 175 -11.59 -15.02 -6.51
N GLN A 176 -11.01 -14.69 -7.67
CA GLN A 176 -9.99 -13.65 -7.78
C GLN A 176 -10.68 -12.31 -7.50
N GLN A 177 -10.63 -11.85 -6.26
CA GLN A 177 -11.16 -10.55 -5.89
C GLN A 177 -10.11 -9.49 -6.26
N PRO A 178 -10.42 -8.50 -7.12
CA PRO A 178 -9.51 -7.38 -7.32
C PRO A 178 -9.36 -6.60 -6.01
N SER A 179 -8.12 -6.29 -5.62
CA SER A 179 -7.77 -5.42 -4.48
C SER A 179 -8.11 -3.95 -4.70
N SER A 180 -9.09 -3.63 -5.56
CA SER A 180 -9.49 -2.28 -5.88
C SER A 180 -10.55 -1.79 -4.90
N GLY A 181 -10.14 -1.38 -3.69
CA GLY A 181 -10.88 -0.46 -2.81
C GLY A 181 -12.29 -0.84 -2.34
N GLY A 182 -12.75 -2.08 -2.57
CA GLY A 182 -14.14 -2.47 -2.37
C GLY A 182 -15.09 -1.76 -3.35
N PRO A 183 -15.76 -2.47 -4.27
CA PRO A 183 -16.66 -1.84 -5.26
C PRO A 183 -17.76 -0.95 -4.66
N GLY A 184 -18.12 -1.20 -3.39
CA GLY A 184 -19.15 -0.44 -2.68
C GLY A 184 -18.70 0.97 -2.26
N LEU A 185 -17.51 1.13 -1.67
CA LEU A 185 -17.05 2.43 -1.14
C LEU A 185 -16.66 3.38 -2.28
N SER A 186 -15.86 2.89 -3.23
CA SER A 186 -15.47 3.62 -4.44
C SER A 186 -16.69 4.21 -5.17
N SER A 187 -17.67 3.37 -5.51
CA SER A 187 -18.92 3.80 -6.16
C SER A 187 -19.74 4.78 -5.31
N THR A 188 -19.80 4.58 -3.98
CA THR A 188 -20.55 5.46 -3.06
C THR A 188 -20.00 6.88 -3.07
N PHE A 189 -18.69 7.06 -3.25
CA PHE A 189 -18.01 8.35 -3.15
C PHE A 189 -17.54 8.93 -4.49
N GLY A 190 -17.90 8.32 -5.61
CA GLY A 190 -17.53 8.82 -6.94
C GLY A 190 -16.01 8.84 -7.15
N VAL A 191 -15.29 7.89 -6.56
CA VAL A 191 -13.86 7.65 -6.75
C VAL A 191 -13.63 6.20 -7.15
N ALA A 192 -12.62 5.90 -7.97
CA ALA A 192 -12.37 4.52 -8.41
C ALA A 192 -10.90 4.23 -8.62
N GLY A 193 -10.47 3.01 -8.25
CA GLY A 193 -9.18 2.44 -8.60
C GLY A 193 -9.32 1.55 -9.83
N HIS A 194 -8.42 1.70 -10.79
CA HIS A 194 -8.43 0.92 -12.03
C HIS A 194 -7.73 -0.42 -11.87
N SER A 195 -8.15 -1.40 -12.65
CA SER A 195 -7.48 -2.69 -12.73
C SER A 195 -6.11 -2.58 -13.40
N GLY A 196 -5.12 -3.23 -12.81
CA GLY A 196 -3.74 -3.26 -13.30
C GLY A 196 -2.82 -2.44 -12.41
N TYR A 197 -1.65 -2.13 -12.95
CA TYR A 197 -0.66 -1.28 -12.30
C TYR A 197 -0.07 -0.33 -13.34
N LEU A 198 0.40 0.82 -12.89
CA LEU A 198 1.13 1.77 -13.69
C LEU A 198 2.60 1.40 -13.75
N PHE A 199 3.22 1.69 -14.89
CA PHE A 199 4.64 1.48 -15.07
C PHE A 199 5.20 2.49 -16.07
N ASN A 200 6.45 2.89 -15.88
CA ASN A 200 7.18 3.78 -16.77
C ASN A 200 8.51 3.12 -17.13
N MET A 201 8.82 3.06 -18.44
CA MET A 201 10.07 2.46 -18.93
C MET A 201 11.08 3.52 -19.40
N HIS A 202 10.70 4.81 -19.31
CA HIS A 202 11.54 5.93 -19.70
C HIS A 202 12.18 6.60 -18.49
N GLU A 203 11.37 6.94 -17.49
CA GLU A 203 11.81 7.58 -16.25
C GLU A 203 11.11 6.91 -15.06
N TYR A 204 11.90 6.31 -14.16
CA TYR A 204 11.41 5.53 -13.03
C TYR A 204 12.46 5.45 -11.91
N GLN A 205 12.03 5.12 -10.69
CA GLN A 205 12.89 4.99 -9.52
C GLN A 205 13.32 3.52 -9.37
N HIS A 206 14.54 3.15 -9.78
CA HIS A 206 15.14 1.80 -9.70
C HIS A 206 14.41 0.66 -10.44
N ASN A 207 13.08 0.59 -10.41
CA ASN A 207 12.23 -0.40 -11.03
C ASN A 207 11.17 0.29 -11.90
N PHE A 208 10.87 -0.26 -13.08
CA PHE A 208 9.89 0.30 -14.01
C PHE A 208 8.46 0.43 -13.43
N LYS A 209 8.14 -0.28 -12.35
CA LYS A 209 6.86 -0.12 -11.63
C LYS A 209 6.88 1.00 -10.58
N SER A 210 8.06 1.44 -10.18
CA SER A 210 8.26 2.55 -9.25
C SER A 210 8.25 3.85 -10.03
N ILE A 211 7.05 4.40 -10.21
CA ILE A 211 6.80 5.56 -11.07
C ILE A 211 6.92 6.86 -10.28
N TYR A 212 7.26 7.94 -10.98
CA TYR A 212 7.13 9.29 -10.44
C TYR A 212 5.73 9.85 -10.73
N ALA A 213 5.23 10.64 -9.80
CA ALA A 213 4.07 11.49 -10.01
C ALA A 213 4.35 12.90 -9.49
N THR A 214 3.66 13.89 -10.05
CA THR A 214 3.83 15.31 -9.70
C THR A 214 2.52 15.91 -9.22
N ALA A 215 2.61 17.03 -8.51
CA ALA A 215 1.45 17.78 -8.06
C ALA A 215 0.52 18.18 -9.21
N GLY A 216 -0.77 18.15 -8.88
CA GLY A 216 -1.86 18.68 -9.69
C GLY A 216 -2.57 19.80 -8.93
N SER A 217 -3.65 19.46 -8.24
CA SER A 217 -4.49 20.44 -7.54
C SER A 217 -5.12 19.87 -6.28
N GLY A 218 -5.41 20.75 -5.32
CA GLY A 218 -6.00 20.39 -4.03
C GLY A 218 -4.97 20.38 -2.91
N SER A 219 -5.44 20.26 -1.67
CA SER A 219 -4.58 20.29 -0.47
C SER A 219 -3.61 19.10 -0.44
N LEU A 220 -3.98 17.98 -1.06
CA LEU A 220 -3.09 16.81 -1.16
C LEU A 220 -1.84 17.03 -2.04
N SER A 221 -1.78 18.13 -2.79
CA SER A 221 -0.68 18.43 -3.71
C SER A 221 0.15 19.64 -3.28
N GLU A 222 -0.16 20.21 -2.12
CA GLU A 222 0.51 21.38 -1.57
C GLU A 222 1.99 21.05 -1.32
N ASP A 223 2.88 21.92 -1.81
CA ASP A 223 4.34 21.82 -1.71
C ASP A 223 4.98 20.50 -2.20
N VAL A 224 4.24 19.68 -2.94
CA VAL A 224 4.76 18.46 -3.57
C VAL A 224 5.33 18.80 -4.95
N ASP A 225 6.65 18.69 -5.14
CA ASP A 225 7.23 18.74 -6.49
C ASP A 225 7.09 17.38 -7.17
N ARG A 226 7.46 16.30 -6.46
CA ARG A 226 7.47 14.94 -7.01
C ARG A 226 7.43 13.85 -5.93
N VAL A 227 6.60 12.84 -6.15
CA VAL A 227 6.51 11.63 -5.31
C VAL A 227 6.94 10.36 -6.05
N VAL A 228 7.17 9.27 -5.31
CA VAL A 228 7.48 7.94 -5.85
C VAL A 228 6.49 6.91 -5.33
N PHE A 229 5.75 6.26 -6.24
CA PHE A 229 4.83 5.17 -5.91
C PHE A 229 5.27 3.84 -6.51
N ARG A 230 5.28 2.77 -5.69
CA ARG A 230 5.84 1.46 -6.06
C ARG A 230 4.76 0.53 -6.55
N GLY A 231 4.41 0.67 -7.83
CA GLY A 231 3.38 -0.14 -8.45
C GLY A 231 2.00 0.42 -8.19
N SER A 232 1.81 1.72 -8.40
CA SER A 232 0.51 2.35 -8.20
C SER A 232 -0.58 1.83 -9.15
N VAL A 233 -1.84 1.81 -8.70
CA VAL A 233 -3.01 1.75 -9.58
C VAL A 233 -3.40 3.16 -10.05
N ALA A 234 -3.94 3.27 -11.27
CA ALA A 234 -4.56 4.53 -11.68
C ALA A 234 -5.85 4.75 -10.89
N VAL A 235 -6.09 5.97 -10.41
CA VAL A 235 -7.32 6.35 -9.72
C VAL A 235 -8.08 7.42 -10.50
N SER A 236 -9.38 7.54 -10.25
CA SER A 236 -10.23 8.57 -10.87
C SER A 236 -11.30 9.08 -9.91
N THR A 237 -11.87 10.22 -10.26
CA THR A 237 -13.02 10.83 -9.56
C THR A 237 -14.00 11.44 -10.57
N ASP A 238 -15.29 11.41 -10.25
CA ASP A 238 -16.39 11.92 -11.10
C ASP A 238 -16.67 13.42 -10.94
N GLY A 239 -16.01 14.10 -10.01
CA GLY A 239 -16.26 15.53 -9.72
C GLY A 239 -15.22 16.21 -8.84
N GLY A 240 -14.05 15.59 -8.67
CA GLY A 240 -12.98 16.06 -7.79
C GLY A 240 -11.73 16.52 -8.52
N GLN A 241 -10.68 16.75 -7.75
CA GLN A 241 -9.35 17.16 -8.18
C GLN A 241 -8.44 15.94 -8.33
N ARG A 242 -7.52 16.01 -9.29
CA ARG A 242 -6.38 15.09 -9.40
C ARG A 242 -5.23 15.71 -8.62
N ALA A 243 -4.99 15.20 -7.42
CA ALA A 243 -3.94 15.69 -6.55
C ALA A 243 -2.56 15.34 -7.09
N LEU A 244 -2.38 14.09 -7.53
CA LEU A 244 -1.12 13.62 -8.06
C LEU A 244 -1.35 12.89 -9.39
N THR A 245 -0.48 13.18 -10.34
CA THR A 245 -0.56 12.62 -11.70
C THR A 245 0.77 12.02 -12.09
N ALA A 246 0.75 10.80 -12.60
CA ALA A 246 1.93 10.11 -13.10
C ALA A 246 2.55 10.88 -14.27
N ILE A 247 3.88 10.92 -14.30
CA ILE A 247 4.62 11.63 -15.34
C ILE A 247 4.40 11.05 -16.74
N GLU A 248 4.81 11.80 -17.76
CA GLU A 248 4.69 11.41 -19.16
C GLU A 248 5.25 10.01 -19.45
N GLN A 249 4.69 9.36 -20.46
CA GLN A 249 5.04 8.01 -20.90
C GLN A 249 4.78 6.89 -19.88
N THR A 250 4.14 7.20 -18.75
CA THR A 250 3.57 6.18 -17.85
C THR A 250 2.44 5.45 -18.55
N LYS A 251 2.44 4.12 -18.42
CA LYS A 251 1.51 3.21 -19.07
C LYS A 251 0.72 2.37 -18.08
N LEU A 252 -0.54 2.08 -18.41
CA LEU A 252 -1.35 1.12 -17.68
C LEU A 252 -1.08 -0.31 -18.15
N SER A 253 -0.82 -1.25 -17.24
CA SER A 253 -0.41 -2.62 -17.59
C SER A 253 -1.45 -3.41 -18.39
N THR A 254 -2.74 -3.14 -18.18
CA THR A 254 -3.86 -3.85 -18.85
C THR A 254 -4.06 -3.40 -20.30
N THR A 255 -3.86 -2.11 -20.60
CA THR A 255 -4.09 -1.56 -21.95
C THR A 255 -2.79 -1.27 -22.70
N ARG A 256 -1.67 -1.17 -21.98
CA ARG A 256 -0.35 -0.72 -22.47
C ARG A 256 -0.36 0.68 -23.11
N ARG A 257 -1.43 1.46 -22.91
CA ARG A 257 -1.54 2.83 -23.40
C ARG A 257 -0.78 3.77 -22.47
N ALA A 258 -0.10 4.75 -23.05
CA ALA A 258 0.46 5.88 -22.33
C ALA A 258 -0.60 6.97 -22.23
N ASP A 259 -0.80 7.52 -21.05
CA ASP A 259 -1.76 8.58 -20.79
C ASP A 259 -1.37 9.32 -19.50
N THR A 260 -2.14 10.35 -19.17
CA THR A 260 -2.03 11.13 -17.94
C THR A 260 -2.88 10.47 -16.86
N TYR A 261 -2.29 9.52 -16.13
CA TYR A 261 -2.98 8.76 -15.08
C TYR A 261 -2.88 9.46 -13.73
N ALA A 262 -4.02 9.73 -13.08
CA ALA A 262 -4.00 10.17 -11.69
C ALA A 262 -3.63 9.00 -10.77
N VAL A 263 -2.85 9.29 -9.74
CA VAL A 263 -2.45 8.33 -8.69
C VAL A 263 -2.92 8.75 -7.30
N ALA A 264 -3.35 10.00 -7.14
CA ALA A 264 -4.14 10.45 -6.01
C ALA A 264 -5.23 11.42 -6.48
N VAL A 265 -6.44 11.29 -5.92
CA VAL A 265 -7.59 12.15 -6.20
C VAL A 265 -8.26 12.57 -4.91
N GLN A 266 -8.92 13.73 -4.94
CA GLN A 266 -9.74 14.24 -3.84
C GLN A 266 -11.08 14.73 -4.38
N SER A 267 -12.18 14.28 -3.78
CA SER A 267 -13.55 14.69 -4.06
C SER A 267 -14.20 15.14 -2.76
N GLY A 268 -14.15 16.45 -2.49
CA GLY A 268 -14.65 17.03 -1.24
C GLY A 268 -14.00 16.40 0.00
N ASP A 269 -14.81 15.72 0.80
CA ASP A 269 -14.39 15.07 2.05
C ASP A 269 -13.83 13.65 1.86
N VAL A 270 -13.60 13.23 0.62
CA VAL A 270 -13.06 11.91 0.28
C VAL A 270 -11.77 12.03 -0.52
N ALA A 271 -10.76 11.25 -0.16
CA ALA A 271 -9.52 11.10 -0.90
C ALA A 271 -9.29 9.63 -1.26
N MET A 272 -8.66 9.39 -2.42
CA MET A 272 -8.22 8.07 -2.83
C MET A 272 -6.79 8.12 -3.37
N VAL A 273 -5.94 7.22 -2.88
CA VAL A 273 -4.54 7.06 -3.32
C VAL A 273 -4.34 5.64 -3.85
N GLY A 274 -3.72 5.55 -5.01
CA GLY A 274 -3.51 4.31 -5.73
C GLY A 274 -2.25 3.54 -5.30
N ASP A 275 -1.75 3.75 -4.09
CA ASP A 275 -0.59 3.03 -3.54
C ASP A 275 -0.65 3.10 -2.00
N THR A 276 -0.06 2.13 -1.32
CA THR A 276 0.23 2.16 0.13
C THR A 276 1.72 2.07 0.43
N ASP A 277 2.55 1.66 -0.55
CA ASP A 277 3.98 1.44 -0.32
C ASP A 277 4.71 2.73 0.07
N PHE A 278 4.25 3.90 -0.41
CA PHE A 278 4.82 5.20 -0.01
C PHE A 278 4.77 5.49 1.50
N LEU A 279 3.94 4.78 2.26
CA LEU A 279 3.86 4.89 3.73
C LEU A 279 4.86 3.98 4.45
N ALA A 280 5.51 3.03 3.76
CA ALA A 280 6.56 2.23 4.37
C ALA A 280 7.71 3.14 4.83
N PRO A 281 8.31 2.92 6.02
CA PRO A 281 9.42 3.75 6.50
C PRO A 281 10.58 3.88 5.50
N THR A 282 10.82 2.83 4.71
CA THR A 282 11.85 2.83 3.65
C THR A 282 11.53 3.72 2.46
N ASP A 283 10.27 4.11 2.28
CA ASP A 283 9.76 4.83 1.12
C ASP A 283 9.16 6.20 1.46
N ALA A 284 8.77 6.41 2.72
CA ALA A 284 8.16 7.64 3.21
C ALA A 284 9.03 8.87 3.00
N TYR A 285 10.35 8.72 2.94
CA TYR A 285 11.31 9.82 2.74
C TYR A 285 11.94 9.83 1.33
N THR A 286 11.34 9.12 0.38
CA THR A 286 11.82 9.11 -1.01
C THR A 286 11.14 10.23 -1.81
N ALA A 287 11.95 11.13 -2.38
CA ALA A 287 11.44 12.36 -2.99
C ALA A 287 10.55 13.11 -1.98
N ASP A 288 9.41 13.66 -2.39
CA ASP A 288 8.50 14.40 -1.49
C ASP A 288 7.37 13.51 -0.96
N ASN A 289 7.63 12.21 -0.78
CA ASN A 289 6.66 11.31 -0.18
C ASN A 289 6.30 11.74 1.25
N ASP A 290 7.24 12.35 1.99
CA ASP A 290 7.09 12.83 3.35
C ASP A 290 6.15 14.03 3.40
N VAL A 291 6.31 14.99 2.48
CA VAL A 291 5.37 16.10 2.27
C VAL A 291 3.98 15.56 1.95
N PHE A 292 3.89 14.58 1.06
CA PHE A 292 2.61 13.96 0.73
C PHE A 292 1.97 13.21 1.91
N VAL A 293 2.75 12.55 2.76
CA VAL A 293 2.24 11.93 4.00
C VAL A 293 1.69 13.00 4.94
N GLY A 294 2.39 14.14 5.09
CA GLY A 294 1.91 15.30 5.85
C GLY A 294 0.56 15.79 5.35
N ASN A 295 0.44 16.02 4.04
CA ASN A 295 -0.80 16.46 3.42
C ASN A 295 -1.97 15.48 3.63
N LEU A 296 -1.69 14.16 3.66
CA LEU A 296 -2.72 13.15 3.98
C LEU A 296 -3.13 13.21 5.45
N ALA A 297 -2.19 13.41 6.36
CA ALA A 297 -2.48 13.58 7.77
C ALA A 297 -3.34 14.84 7.99
N ASP A 298 -2.98 15.96 7.36
CA ASP A 298 -3.76 17.21 7.39
C ASP A 298 -5.17 17.02 6.80
N PHE A 299 -5.28 16.32 5.68
CA PHE A 299 -6.57 15.98 5.10
C PHE A 299 -7.45 15.22 6.10
N LEU A 300 -6.90 14.21 6.80
CA LEU A 300 -7.65 13.41 7.78
C LEU A 300 -8.16 14.26 8.96
N VAL A 301 -7.41 15.26 9.42
CA VAL A 301 -7.75 16.01 10.64
C VAL A 301 -8.46 17.33 10.40
N SER A 302 -8.46 17.83 9.15
CA SER A 302 -9.14 19.08 8.75
C SER A 302 -10.68 19.00 8.68
N GLY A 303 -11.25 17.80 8.85
CA GLY A 303 -12.70 17.59 8.80
C GLY A 303 -13.46 18.25 9.96
N GLN A 304 -14.58 18.89 9.64
CA GLN A 304 -15.53 19.42 10.62
C GLN A 304 -16.79 18.55 10.67
N LYS A 305 -16.64 17.32 11.16
CA LYS A 305 -17.77 16.40 11.25
C LYS A 305 -18.77 16.87 12.31
N THR A 306 -20.03 16.96 11.93
CA THR A 306 -21.12 17.18 12.89
C THR A 306 -21.24 15.99 13.85
N GLY A 307 -21.52 16.30 15.11
CA GLY A 307 -21.69 15.29 16.15
C GLY A 307 -22.89 14.38 15.86
N ASN A 308 -22.88 13.18 16.46
CA ASN A 308 -23.99 12.23 16.38
C ASN A 308 -24.32 11.64 14.99
N ALA A 309 -23.45 11.84 13.98
CA ALA A 309 -23.55 11.19 12.68
C ALA A 309 -22.55 10.02 12.56
N PRO A 310 -22.99 8.80 12.14
CA PRO A 310 -24.35 8.43 11.73
C PRO A 310 -25.34 8.42 12.89
N ALA A 311 -26.61 8.74 12.61
CA ALA A 311 -27.65 8.81 13.64
C ALA A 311 -27.74 7.51 14.46
N PRO A 312 -27.93 7.59 15.78
CA PRO A 312 -28.16 6.41 16.60
C PRO A 312 -29.47 5.73 16.19
N PRO A 313 -29.59 4.40 16.41
CA PRO A 313 -30.87 3.72 16.23
C PRO A 313 -31.95 4.42 17.06
N SER A 314 -33.10 4.70 16.45
CA SER A 314 -34.25 5.25 17.18
C SER A 314 -34.63 4.29 18.29
N THR A 315 -34.56 4.73 19.56
CA THR A 315 -35.16 4.00 20.68
C THR A 315 -36.68 4.13 20.59
N GLY A 316 -37.30 3.39 19.69
CA GLY A 316 -38.75 3.32 19.56
C GLY A 316 -39.34 2.60 20.76
N SER A 317 -40.17 3.33 21.53
CA SER A 317 -40.96 2.81 22.64
C SER A 317 -41.81 1.61 22.21
N GLU A 318 -41.51 0.43 22.74
CA GLU A 318 -42.49 -0.65 22.87
C GLU A 318 -43.51 -0.25 23.95
N ASN A 319 -44.45 0.63 23.60
CA ASN A 319 -45.72 0.77 24.29
C ASN A 319 -46.81 1.01 23.24
N GLY A 320 -46.86 0.11 22.27
CA GLY A 320 -48.03 -0.08 21.43
C GLY A 320 -48.99 -1.01 22.16
N THR A 321 -49.90 -0.45 22.94
CA THR A 321 -51.12 -1.13 23.39
C THR A 321 -51.77 -1.74 22.15
N GLY A 322 -51.70 -3.07 22.01
CA GLY A 322 -52.35 -3.77 20.91
C GLY A 322 -53.85 -3.45 20.87
N PRO A 323 -54.47 -3.35 19.69
CA PRO A 323 -55.90 -3.15 19.61
C PRO A 323 -56.59 -4.34 20.29
N THR A 324 -57.39 -4.06 21.33
CA THR A 324 -58.35 -5.03 21.87
C THR A 324 -59.30 -5.45 20.76
N LEU A 325 -59.18 -6.69 20.31
CA LEU A 325 -60.14 -7.33 19.40
C LEU A 325 -61.52 -7.34 20.06
N PRO A 326 -62.59 -6.88 19.38
CA PRO A 326 -63.94 -6.99 19.92
C PRO A 326 -64.37 -8.45 19.99
N MET A 327 -64.89 -8.88 21.14
CA MET A 327 -65.48 -10.20 21.30
C MET A 327 -66.75 -10.33 20.45
N PRO A 328 -66.99 -11.49 19.81
CA PRO A 328 -68.24 -11.73 19.10
C PRO A 328 -69.36 -11.93 20.11
N THR A 329 -70.41 -11.12 20.00
CA THR A 329 -71.71 -11.40 20.64
C THR A 329 -72.40 -12.54 19.89
N LEU A 330 -72.98 -13.44 20.69
CA LEU A 330 -73.73 -14.66 20.35
C LEU A 330 -74.64 -14.56 19.13
#